data_AF-Q6AQQ7-F1
#
_entry.id   AF-Q6AQQ7-F1
#
_cell.length_a   1.000
_cell.length_b   1.000
_cell.length_c   1.000
_cell.angle_alpha   90.00
_cell.angle_beta   90.00
_cell.angle_gamma   90.00
#
_symmetry.space_group_name_H-M   'P 1'
#
loop_
_entity.id
_entity.type
_entity.pdbx_description
1 polymer ?
#
loop_
_entity_poly.entity_id
_entity_poly.type
_entity_poly.pdbx_seq_one_letter_code
_entity_poly.pdbx_strand_id
1 'polypeptide(L)'
;MLQRIIFILALILAPQLGSSAIISSSHSTATSSLQLGPKAAKYIEVSEIRGGRLPSGLFRARFIGDSTSSFKKEIKYRFVWLDCSGFELSGITSTWQSIRLSPKDEVRLQSVATSPRASNFQVIIKEL
;
A
#
# COMPACT_ATOMS: atom_id res chain seq x y z
N MET A 1 30.51 40.89 55.09
CA MET A 1 30.18 42.27 54.67
C MET A 1 29.08 42.21 53.63
N LEU A 2 27.96 42.88 53.90
CA LEU A 2 26.89 43.20 52.96
C LEU A 2 27.46 43.86 51.70
N GLN A 3 26.92 43.55 50.50
CA GLN A 3 26.57 44.62 49.56
C GLN A 3 25.59 44.18 48.44
N ARG A 4 24.36 44.73 48.54
CA ARG A 4 23.51 45.34 47.48
C ARG A 4 22.92 44.51 46.34
N ILE A 5 21.60 44.37 46.48
CA ILE A 5 20.55 44.34 45.46
C ILE A 5 20.80 45.38 44.34
N ILE A 6 20.75 44.93 43.09
CA ILE A 6 20.40 45.74 41.92
C ILE A 6 19.41 44.93 41.07
N PHE A 7 18.14 45.34 41.11
CA PHE A 7 17.09 44.95 40.17
C PHE A 7 17.34 45.69 38.85
N ILE A 8 17.62 44.98 37.76
CA ILE A 8 17.48 45.53 36.40
C ILE A 8 16.53 44.64 35.62
N LEU A 9 15.34 45.21 35.41
CA LEU A 9 14.32 44.78 34.49
C LEU A 9 14.88 44.86 33.06
N ALA A 10 15.13 43.72 32.42
CA ALA A 10 15.55 43.67 31.02
C ALA A 10 14.57 42.82 30.21
N LEU A 11 13.64 43.54 29.58
CA LEU A 11 12.98 43.32 28.29
C LEU A 11 13.11 41.90 27.70
N ILE A 12 12.01 41.15 27.73
CA ILE A 12 11.84 39.88 27.02
C ILE A 12 11.86 40.17 25.52
N LEU A 13 12.96 39.86 24.86
CA LEU A 13 13.03 39.75 23.40
C LEU A 13 13.20 38.26 23.07
N ALA A 14 12.09 37.58 22.80
CA ALA A 14 12.09 36.20 22.36
C ALA A 14 12.52 36.13 20.87
N PRO A 15 13.67 35.53 20.53
CA PRO A 15 13.96 35.20 19.14
C PRO A 15 13.12 33.98 18.76
N GLN A 16 12.05 34.19 18.00
CA GLN A 16 11.32 33.11 17.35
C GLN A 16 12.05 32.79 16.05
N LEU A 17 12.97 31.83 16.06
CA LEU A 17 13.50 31.27 14.82
C LEU A 17 13.79 29.78 14.99
N GLY A 18 13.08 28.99 14.19
CA GLY A 18 13.55 27.70 13.73
C GLY A 18 13.07 26.49 14.53
N SER A 19 11.76 26.25 14.61
CA SER A 19 11.32 24.85 14.63
C SER A 19 11.70 24.24 13.28
N SER A 20 12.87 23.63 13.22
CA SER A 20 13.16 22.62 12.21
C SER A 20 12.19 21.48 12.46
N ALA A 21 11.02 21.55 11.81
CA ALA A 21 10.22 20.36 11.58
C ALA A 21 11.11 19.45 10.74
N ILE A 22 11.76 18.50 11.40
CA ILE A 22 12.34 17.34 10.71
C ILE A 22 11.14 16.70 10.05
N ILE A 23 11.00 16.93 8.75
CA ILE A 23 10.10 16.15 7.91
C ILE A 23 10.74 14.77 7.93
N SER A 24 10.31 13.94 8.89
CA SER A 24 10.42 12.50 8.76
C SER A 24 9.60 12.16 7.53
N SER A 25 10.21 12.22 6.35
CA SER A 25 9.72 11.51 5.19
C SER A 25 9.76 10.06 5.60
N SER A 26 8.67 9.57 6.18
CA SER A 26 8.39 8.15 6.23
C SER A 26 8.44 7.72 4.78
N HIS A 27 9.61 7.22 4.38
CA HIS A 27 9.78 6.43 3.20
C HIS A 27 8.87 5.23 3.46
N SER A 28 7.60 5.38 3.11
CA SER A 28 6.63 4.31 3.13
C SER A 28 7.14 3.37 2.07
N THR A 29 7.99 2.42 2.48
CA THR A 29 8.36 1.25 1.70
C THR A 29 7.10 0.80 1.04
N ALA A 30 7.03 0.96 -0.28
CA ALA A 30 5.82 0.81 -1.04
C ALA A 30 5.27 -0.58 -0.72
N THR A 31 4.29 -0.60 0.19
CA THR A 31 3.74 -1.83 0.75
C THR A 31 2.80 -2.31 -0.32
N SER A 32 3.01 -3.52 -0.81
CA SER A 32 2.08 -4.13 -1.76
C SER A 32 0.68 -4.06 -1.16
N SER A 33 -0.19 -3.26 -1.78
CA SER A 33 -1.45 -2.86 -1.15
C SER A 33 -2.62 -3.65 -1.71
N LEU A 34 -3.59 -3.97 -0.86
CA LEU A 34 -4.82 -4.64 -1.24
C LEU A 34 -6.00 -3.69 -1.02
N GLN A 35 -6.85 -3.58 -2.03
CA GLN A 35 -8.16 -2.94 -1.94
C GLN A 35 -9.23 -4.01 -2.14
N LEU A 36 -9.89 -4.40 -1.04
CA LEU A 36 -11.05 -5.30 -1.07
C LEU A 36 -12.34 -4.49 -1.07
N GLY A 37 -13.26 -4.84 -1.97
CA GLY A 37 -14.62 -4.33 -1.98
C GLY A 37 -15.38 -4.70 -0.71
N PRO A 38 -16.35 -3.89 -0.27
CA PRO A 38 -16.99 -4.04 1.03
C PRO A 38 -17.78 -5.35 1.18
N LYS A 39 -18.33 -5.89 0.08
CA LYS A 39 -18.95 -7.23 0.14
C LYS A 39 -17.91 -8.33 0.07
N ALA A 40 -16.91 -8.19 -0.80
CA ALA A 40 -15.80 -9.16 -0.93
C ALA A 40 -15.05 -9.37 0.39
N ALA A 41 -14.79 -8.30 1.15
CA ALA A 41 -14.13 -8.35 2.45
C ALA A 41 -14.87 -9.19 3.51
N LYS A 42 -16.18 -9.47 3.31
CA LYS A 42 -16.96 -10.30 4.25
C LYS A 42 -16.75 -11.79 4.06
N TYR A 43 -16.24 -12.21 2.89
CA TYR A 43 -16.12 -13.61 2.55
C TYR A 43 -14.77 -13.99 1.94
N ILE A 44 -13.81 -13.07 1.89
CA ILE A 44 -12.44 -13.35 1.47
C ILE A 44 -11.53 -13.04 2.66
N GLU A 45 -10.90 -14.08 3.18
CA GLU A 45 -9.80 -13.95 4.13
C GLU A 45 -8.48 -13.93 3.36
N VAL A 46 -7.57 -13.05 3.75
CA VAL A 46 -6.31 -12.86 3.03
C VAL A 46 -5.23 -13.70 3.66
N SER A 47 -4.62 -14.57 2.87
CA SER A 47 -3.63 -15.55 3.35
C SER A 47 -2.21 -15.13 2.95
N GLU A 48 -2.02 -14.65 1.71
CA GLU A 48 -0.73 -14.13 1.24
C GLU A 48 -0.94 -12.95 0.28
N ILE A 49 -0.14 -11.90 0.45
CA ILE A 49 0.11 -10.90 -0.59
C ILE A 49 1.61 -10.81 -0.75
N ARG A 50 2.11 -11.09 -1.95
CA ARG A 50 3.56 -11.12 -2.19
C ARG A 50 3.93 -10.55 -3.54
N GLY A 51 4.93 -9.68 -3.51
CA GLY A 51 5.65 -9.19 -4.68
C GLY A 51 7.05 -9.79 -4.77
N GLY A 52 7.61 -9.82 -5.97
CA GLY A 52 9.01 -10.22 -6.15
C GLY A 52 9.52 -9.96 -7.55
N ARG A 53 10.84 -9.75 -7.64
CA ARG A 53 11.55 -9.69 -8.92
C ARG A 53 11.77 -11.11 -9.44
N LEU A 54 11.45 -11.34 -10.71
CA LEU A 54 11.84 -12.56 -11.42
C LEU A 54 13.28 -12.43 -11.96
N PRO A 55 13.96 -13.55 -12.29
CA PRO A 55 15.26 -13.53 -12.96
C PRO A 55 15.26 -12.76 -14.29
N SER A 56 14.10 -12.66 -14.95
CA SER A 56 13.91 -11.84 -16.16
C SER A 56 13.95 -10.32 -15.91
N GLY A 57 14.05 -9.88 -14.65
CA GLY A 57 13.96 -8.48 -14.26
C GLY A 57 12.53 -7.93 -14.16
N LEU A 58 11.52 -8.72 -14.56
CA LEU A 58 10.11 -8.33 -14.42
C LEU A 58 9.61 -8.53 -13.00
N PHE A 59 8.63 -7.71 -12.60
CA PHE A 59 8.01 -7.81 -11.28
C PHE A 59 6.80 -8.75 -11.32
N ARG A 60 6.71 -9.68 -10.37
CA ARG A 60 5.57 -10.58 -10.19
C ARG A 60 4.81 -10.18 -8.94
N ALA A 61 3.49 -10.26 -9.05
CA ALA A 61 2.55 -10.10 -7.94
C ALA A 61 1.77 -11.40 -7.74
N ARG A 62 1.52 -11.74 -6.48
CA ARG A 62 0.69 -12.87 -6.07
C ARG A 62 -0.22 -12.44 -4.92
N PHE A 63 -1.46 -12.91 -5.00
CA PHE A 63 -2.46 -12.86 -3.95
C PHE A 63 -2.99 -14.27 -3.72
N ILE A 64 -3.05 -14.68 -2.46
CA ILE A 64 -3.71 -15.89 -2.00
C ILE A 64 -4.69 -15.48 -0.91
N GLY A 65 -5.92 -15.99 -0.99
CA GLY A 65 -6.91 -15.85 0.06
C GLY A 65 -7.89 -16.99 0.04
N ASP A 66 -8.72 -17.09 1.06
CA ASP A 66 -9.67 -18.17 1.24
C ASP A 66 -11.10 -17.63 1.23
N SER A 67 -11.98 -18.28 0.46
CA SER A 67 -13.41 -17.94 0.43
C SER A 67 -14.10 -18.54 1.64
N THR A 68 -14.61 -17.74 2.57
CA THR A 68 -15.36 -18.24 3.73
C THR A 68 -16.86 -18.41 3.45
N SER A 69 -17.31 -18.11 2.24
CA SER A 69 -18.72 -18.27 1.82
C SER A 69 -19.11 -19.74 1.66
N SER A 70 -20.31 -20.10 2.13
CA SER A 70 -20.94 -21.40 1.85
C SER A 70 -21.65 -21.46 0.50
N PHE A 71 -21.71 -20.35 -0.23
CA PHE A 71 -22.31 -20.23 -1.56
C PHE A 71 -21.27 -19.83 -2.60
N LYS A 72 -21.55 -20.14 -3.86
CA LYS A 72 -20.78 -19.64 -5.00
C LYS A 72 -20.77 -18.10 -4.99
N LYS A 73 -19.61 -17.52 -5.27
CA LYS A 73 -19.43 -16.07 -5.42
C LYS A 73 -18.77 -15.76 -6.75
N GLU A 74 -18.93 -14.55 -7.20
CA GLU A 74 -18.18 -14.03 -8.34
C GLU A 74 -17.51 -12.73 -7.92
N ILE A 75 -16.26 -12.56 -8.34
CA ILE A 75 -15.47 -11.37 -8.05
C ILE A 75 -14.80 -10.88 -9.32
N LYS A 76 -14.55 -9.58 -9.35
CA LYS A 76 -13.67 -8.92 -10.32
C LYS A 76 -12.39 -8.51 -9.62
N TYR A 77 -11.26 -8.70 -10.29
CA TYR A 77 -9.98 -8.23 -9.78
C TYR A 77 -9.14 -7.55 -10.87
N ARG A 78 -8.19 -6.73 -10.42
CA ARG A 78 -7.23 -6.02 -11.27
C ARG A 78 -5.92 -5.81 -10.50
N PHE A 79 -4.79 -6.01 -11.17
CA PHE A 79 -3.46 -5.69 -10.64
C PHE A 79 -2.98 -4.36 -11.20
N VAL A 80 -2.83 -3.34 -10.36
CA VAL A 80 -2.25 -2.05 -10.73
C VAL A 80 -0.75 -2.11 -10.43
N TRP A 81 0.11 -1.80 -11.40
CA TRP A 81 1.55 -1.80 -11.15
C TRP A 81 2.06 -0.41 -10.89
N LEU A 82 3.00 -0.33 -9.95
CA LEU A 82 3.54 0.92 -9.45
C LEU A 82 5.05 0.99 -9.74
N ASP A 83 5.53 2.19 -10.04
CA ASP A 83 6.95 2.47 -10.14
C ASP A 83 7.61 2.65 -8.76
N CYS A 84 8.90 3.00 -8.75
CA CYS A 84 9.67 3.18 -7.53
C CYS A 84 9.21 4.36 -6.67
N SER A 85 8.48 5.31 -7.28
CA SER A 85 7.90 6.47 -6.62
C SER A 85 6.46 6.19 -6.14
N GLY A 86 5.93 4.99 -6.42
CA GLY A 86 4.58 4.59 -6.03
C GLY A 86 3.48 5.04 -6.99
N PHE A 87 3.83 5.56 -8.18
CA PHE A 87 2.85 5.98 -9.18
C PHE A 87 2.43 4.82 -10.08
N GLU A 88 1.16 4.81 -10.50
CA GLU A 88 0.67 3.85 -11.49
C GLU A 88 1.44 4.02 -12.79
N LEU A 89 2.05 2.92 -13.24
CA LEU A 89 2.68 2.86 -14.54
C LEU A 89 1.58 2.88 -15.60
N SER A 90 1.52 3.95 -16.37
CA SER A 90 0.60 4.08 -17.50
C SER A 90 1.03 3.17 -18.66
N GLY A 91 0.08 2.65 -19.42
CA GLY A 91 0.34 1.92 -20.67
C GLY A 91 0.74 0.45 -20.52
N ILE A 92 0.73 -0.10 -19.30
CA ILE A 92 0.84 -1.55 -19.06
C ILE A 92 -0.55 -2.14 -18.84
N THR A 93 -0.80 -3.28 -19.46
CA THR A 93 -2.13 -3.90 -19.45
C THR A 93 -2.52 -4.31 -18.04
N SER A 94 -3.53 -3.63 -17.53
CA SER A 94 -4.16 -3.90 -16.24
C SER A 94 -5.66 -3.91 -16.50
N THR A 95 -6.18 -5.05 -16.95
CA THR A 95 -7.60 -5.23 -17.26
C THR A 95 -8.32 -5.88 -16.09
N TRP A 96 -9.62 -5.59 -15.96
CA TRP A 96 -10.46 -6.28 -15.00
C TRP A 96 -10.67 -7.73 -15.45
N GLN A 97 -10.40 -8.67 -14.56
CA GLN A 97 -10.63 -10.10 -14.76
C GLN A 97 -11.72 -10.56 -13.80
N SER A 98 -12.61 -11.43 -14.27
CA SER A 98 -13.70 -11.98 -13.45
C SER A 98 -13.44 -13.45 -13.17
N ILE A 99 -13.65 -13.88 -11.94
CA ILE A 99 -13.55 -15.30 -11.55
C ILE A 99 -14.72 -15.69 -10.65
N ARG A 100 -15.09 -16.96 -10.75
CA ARG A 100 -16.08 -17.59 -9.87
C ARG A 100 -15.36 -18.34 -8.77
N LEU A 101 -15.79 -18.10 -7.54
CA LEU A 101 -15.30 -18.77 -6.34
C LEU A 101 -16.29 -19.87 -5.97
N SER A 102 -15.78 -21.09 -5.83
CA SER A 102 -16.53 -22.17 -5.22
C SER A 102 -16.69 -21.92 -3.71
N PRO A 103 -17.70 -22.52 -3.06
CA PRO A 103 -17.82 -22.46 -1.62
C PRO A 103 -16.55 -22.99 -0.93
N LYS A 104 -16.06 -22.28 0.08
CA LYS A 104 -14.91 -22.71 0.91
C LYS A 104 -13.61 -22.97 0.14
N ASP A 105 -13.44 -22.32 -1.01
CA ASP A 105 -12.32 -22.55 -1.93
C ASP A 105 -11.21 -21.50 -1.80
N GLU A 106 -9.99 -21.88 -2.18
CA GLU A 106 -8.81 -21.00 -2.17
C GLU A 106 -8.75 -20.16 -3.46
N VAL A 107 -8.55 -18.87 -3.30
CA VAL A 107 -8.41 -17.88 -4.38
C VAL A 107 -6.94 -17.58 -4.61
N ARG A 108 -6.39 -18.06 -5.74
CA ARG A 108 -5.02 -17.74 -6.17
C ARG A 108 -5.03 -16.81 -7.38
N LEU A 109 -4.56 -15.58 -7.18
CA LEU A 109 -4.39 -14.60 -8.25
C LEU A 109 -2.92 -14.30 -8.43
N GLN A 110 -2.47 -14.23 -9.68
CA GLN A 110 -1.10 -13.86 -9.99
C GLN A 110 -1.02 -13.05 -11.27
N SER A 111 -0.04 -12.17 -11.34
CA SER A 111 0.27 -11.42 -12.55
C SER A 111 1.75 -11.09 -12.63
N VAL A 112 2.25 -10.82 -13.83
CA VAL A 112 3.63 -10.39 -14.09
C VAL A 112 3.57 -9.09 -14.87
N ALA A 113 4.31 -8.09 -14.41
CA ALA A 113 4.40 -6.79 -15.06
C ALA A 113 5.04 -6.95 -16.44
N THR A 114 4.48 -6.26 -17.44
CA THR A 114 5.05 -6.22 -18.79
C THR A 114 6.17 -5.19 -18.94
N SER A 115 6.48 -4.44 -17.88
CA SER A 115 7.52 -3.41 -17.86
C SER A 115 8.49 -3.65 -16.70
N PRO A 116 9.82 -3.53 -16.94
CA PRO A 116 10.83 -3.60 -15.88
C PRO A 116 10.82 -2.36 -14.98
N ARG A 117 10.05 -1.32 -15.30
CA ARG A 117 9.89 -0.17 -14.41
C ARG A 117 9.01 -0.47 -13.20
N ALA A 118 8.22 -1.55 -13.24
CA ALA A 118 7.40 -1.97 -12.11
C ALA A 118 8.30 -2.42 -10.95
N SER A 119 8.06 -1.86 -9.77
CA SER A 119 8.75 -2.23 -8.52
C SER A 119 7.79 -2.57 -7.39
N ASN A 120 6.51 -2.25 -7.55
CA ASN A 120 5.48 -2.63 -6.62
C ASN A 120 4.14 -2.82 -7.35
N PHE A 121 3.10 -3.21 -6.61
CA PHE A 121 1.76 -3.42 -7.13
C PHE A 121 0.70 -3.12 -6.07
N GLN A 122 -0.52 -2.98 -6.57
CA GLN A 122 -1.75 -2.99 -5.81
C GLN A 122 -2.71 -4.00 -6.43
N VAL A 123 -3.37 -4.78 -5.58
CA VAL A 123 -4.45 -5.68 -6.01
C VAL A 123 -5.78 -5.03 -5.63
N ILE A 124 -6.67 -4.88 -6.60
CA ILE A 124 -8.02 -4.41 -6.36
C ILE A 124 -8.96 -5.57 -6.62
N ILE A 125 -9.75 -5.94 -5.63
CA ILE A 125 -10.76 -7.01 -5.70
C ILE A 125 -12.11 -6.41 -5.35
N LYS A 126 -13.13 -6.69 -6.16
CA LYS A 126 -14.50 -6.23 -5.96
C LYS A 126 -15.46 -7.38 -6.16
N GLU A 127 -16.57 -7.34 -5.44
CA GLU A 127 -17.73 -8.17 -5.77
C GLU A 127 -18.23 -7.90 -7.20
N LEU A 128 -18.97 -8.88 -7.71
CA LEU A 128 -19.80 -8.74 -8.90
C LEU A 128 -21.28 -8.53 -8.56
#